data_AF-A0A8H3UEW4-F1
#
_entry.id   AF-A0A8H3UEW4-F1
#
_cell.length_a   1.000
_cell.length_b   1.000
_cell.length_c   1.000
_cell.angle_alpha   90.00
_cell.angle_beta   90.00
_cell.angle_gamma   90.00
#
_symmetry.space_group_name_H-M   'P 1'
#
loop_
_entity.id
_entity.type
_entity.pdbx_description
1 polymer ?
#
loop_
_entity_poly.entity_id
_entity_poly.type
_entity_poly.pdbx_seq_one_letter_code
_entity_poly.pdbx_strand_id
1 'polypeptide(L)'
;MLPVADSFEGQQILINGMTCWANLNYCETLGFSTRHLQTSFPDGLQPGFDCTHRRRSLDLYGEVLARRYRREPYDPEQRLARRHYSEPFHTSPTSDKPKTVDEATVTIVKHIENSKDGIWREIRANRRALSQEPDPNLVHFLRDSARMFDRLFFDNALHKHVRLILDDPREEIVPGHGGKTKMASDGSKVIVMLPMNSIKRAWDSKRPSIFDIAWATILHQLIHAYFLVACGVQNDGKDSDGRLKHGEHFGCLVYKISDVFAKNGHPIPLGFGHSPLFRHARGYAIESTRDRTLRAHKKNSTLCPWNAEVIKKEKIDEWYKKKCVKAVDPDIFQFDFDHDTVEDQPSSKCGHKKDWVELVLSKKSYKLDRKALNFSCVKKKFEDGKRKLEMPDWIEDDVFKSFMSFLTRGKWDPDIGETQNGTKGPALLMKYLHNAETPVQHDIAMYQLGLELDIEPVRRIAHSRLVSHQFTHESGHDIVRAIYCDPPQPPDDGLRSFALIGRC
;
A
#
# COMPACT_ATOMS: atom_id res chain seq x y z
N MET A 1 40.15 -10.80 26.07
CA MET A 1 38.85 -11.46 25.84
C MET A 1 38.01 -10.50 25.00
N LEU A 2 38.01 -10.75 23.70
CA LEU A 2 37.28 -10.01 22.65
C LEU A 2 36.56 -11.09 21.81
N PRO A 3 35.31 -10.90 21.37
CA PRO A 3 34.66 -11.86 20.51
C PRO A 3 35.08 -11.67 19.06
N VAL A 4 35.16 -12.83 18.42
CA VAL A 4 35.68 -13.15 17.09
C VAL A 4 34.71 -12.71 15.99
N ALA A 5 35.26 -12.22 14.88
CA ALA A 5 34.54 -11.89 13.65
C ALA A 5 34.17 -13.17 12.89
N ASP A 6 32.90 -13.28 12.49
CA ASP A 6 32.41 -14.35 11.63
C ASP A 6 32.87 -14.14 10.19
N SER A 7 33.64 -15.11 9.70
CA SER A 7 34.06 -15.28 8.31
C SER A 7 32.93 -15.86 7.47
N PHE A 8 32.59 -15.20 6.36
CA PHE A 8 31.75 -15.76 5.30
C PHE A 8 32.55 -16.79 4.49
N GLU A 9 32.21 -18.07 4.63
CA GLU A 9 32.63 -19.12 3.71
C GLU A 9 31.79 -19.07 2.42
N GLY A 10 32.45 -18.77 1.30
CA GLY A 10 31.87 -18.92 -0.03
C GLY A 10 31.91 -20.38 -0.46
N GLN A 11 30.75 -20.99 -0.68
CA GLN A 11 30.65 -22.29 -1.35
C GLN A 11 30.79 -22.11 -2.86
N GLN A 12 31.86 -22.70 -3.39
CA GLN A 12 32.14 -22.88 -4.80
C GLN A 12 31.42 -24.15 -5.27
N ILE A 13 30.41 -24.02 -6.13
CA ILE A 13 29.84 -25.16 -6.86
C ILE A 13 30.34 -25.08 -8.30
N LEU A 14 31.28 -25.98 -8.61
CA LEU A 14 31.78 -26.28 -9.95
C LEU A 14 30.69 -27.03 -10.74
N ILE A 15 30.24 -26.45 -11.86
CA ILE A 15 29.56 -27.20 -12.92
C ILE A 15 30.18 -26.79 -14.27
N ASN A 16 30.87 -27.76 -14.86
CA ASN A 16 31.23 -27.98 -16.26
C ASN A 16 31.46 -26.78 -17.19
N GLY A 17 32.70 -26.72 -17.70
CA GLY A 17 33.20 -25.66 -18.55
C GLY A 17 32.58 -25.58 -19.94
N MET A 18 32.50 -24.35 -20.42
CA MET A 18 32.93 -23.96 -21.76
C MET A 18 32.98 -22.44 -21.80
N THR A 19 34.15 -21.90 -22.10
CA THR A 19 34.38 -20.49 -22.41
C THR A 19 33.79 -20.17 -23.78
N CYS A 20 32.94 -19.15 -23.85
CA CYS A 20 32.84 -18.26 -25.00
C CYS A 20 32.27 -16.90 -24.57
N TRP A 21 33.04 -15.86 -24.85
CA TRP A 21 32.62 -14.47 -24.83
C TRP A 21 31.82 -14.16 -26.09
N ALA A 22 30.63 -13.56 -25.95
CA ALA A 22 30.06 -12.72 -26.99
C ALA A 22 29.04 -11.74 -26.38
N ASN A 23 29.38 -10.46 -26.50
CA ASN A 23 28.46 -9.32 -26.48
C ASN A 23 27.43 -9.47 -27.60
N LEU A 24 26.18 -9.05 -27.37
CA LEU A 24 25.38 -8.32 -28.38
C LEU A 24 24.11 -7.74 -27.76
N ASN A 25 24.04 -6.41 -27.81
CA ASN A 25 22.83 -5.61 -27.76
C ASN A 25 22.12 -5.65 -29.13
N TYR A 26 20.79 -5.48 -29.09
CA TYR A 26 19.92 -4.80 -30.07
C TYR A 26 19.47 -5.49 -31.38
N CYS A 27 18.24 -5.10 -31.77
CA CYS A 27 17.46 -5.34 -33.00
C CYS A 27 16.83 -6.75 -33.12
N GLU A 28 15.58 -6.94 -33.55
CA GLU A 28 14.61 -6.06 -34.22
C GLU A 28 13.20 -6.71 -34.18
N THR A 29 12.20 -5.85 -34.35
CA THR A 29 10.87 -6.07 -34.95
C THR A 29 10.76 -7.26 -35.91
N LEU A 30 9.67 -8.02 -35.84
CA LEU A 30 8.73 -8.30 -36.95
C LEU A 30 7.70 -9.36 -36.52
N GLY A 31 6.42 -9.03 -36.72
CA GLY A 31 5.33 -10.00 -36.62
C GLY A 31 5.27 -10.87 -37.86
N PHE A 32 4.83 -12.11 -37.69
CA PHE A 32 4.09 -12.83 -38.74
C PHE A 32 3.09 -13.81 -38.13
N SER A 33 1.96 -13.85 -38.82
CA SER A 33 0.79 -14.70 -38.67
C SER A 33 0.98 -16.04 -39.37
N THR A 34 0.52 -17.14 -38.75
CA THR A 34 0.15 -18.40 -39.42
C THR A 34 -0.88 -19.15 -38.56
N ARG A 35 -2.15 -19.24 -39.01
CA ARG A 35 -2.80 -20.40 -39.67
C ARG A 35 -2.89 -21.66 -38.81
N HIS A 36 -4.09 -21.99 -38.34
CA HIS A 36 -4.99 -23.02 -38.91
C HIS A 36 -4.46 -24.45 -38.75
N LEU A 37 -4.99 -25.17 -37.76
CA LEU A 37 -5.02 -26.63 -37.71
C LEU A 37 -6.48 -27.08 -37.71
N GLN A 38 -6.90 -27.62 -38.85
CA GLN A 38 -8.08 -28.47 -39.00
C GLN A 38 -7.76 -29.85 -38.44
N THR A 39 -8.66 -30.41 -37.64
CA THR A 39 -8.68 -31.84 -37.32
C THR A 39 -9.99 -32.45 -37.82
N SER A 40 -9.82 -33.45 -38.68
CA SER A 40 -10.83 -34.32 -39.26
C SER A 40 -11.38 -35.31 -38.24
N PHE A 41 -12.70 -35.51 -38.24
CA PHE A 41 -13.40 -36.63 -37.59
C PHE A 41 -13.68 -37.73 -38.63
N PRO A 42 -13.64 -39.02 -38.24
CA PRO A 42 -14.27 -40.08 -39.02
C PRO A 42 -15.67 -40.42 -38.48
N ASP A 43 -16.57 -40.63 -39.44
CA ASP A 43 -17.92 -41.15 -39.28
C ASP A 43 -17.97 -42.62 -38.88
N GLY A 44 -19.08 -42.99 -38.22
CA GLY A 44 -19.71 -44.29 -38.40
C GLY A 44 -19.85 -45.13 -37.13
N LEU A 45 -21.08 -45.15 -36.57
CA LEU A 45 -21.88 -46.36 -36.30
C LEU A 45 -23.09 -46.02 -35.40
N GLN A 46 -24.29 -46.20 -35.95
CA GLN A 46 -25.57 -46.45 -35.26
C GLN A 46 -25.83 -47.97 -35.21
N PRO A 47 -26.86 -48.54 -34.52
CA PRO A 47 -28.03 -47.90 -33.89
C PRO A 47 -28.47 -48.45 -32.51
N GLY A 48 -29.42 -47.74 -31.90
CA GLY A 48 -30.62 -48.40 -31.33
C GLY A 48 -30.71 -48.46 -29.81
N PHE A 49 -31.37 -47.47 -29.19
CA PHE A 49 -32.15 -47.69 -27.97
C PHE A 49 -33.36 -46.76 -27.91
N ASP A 50 -34.49 -47.40 -27.66
CA ASP A 50 -35.85 -46.89 -27.56
C ASP A 50 -36.01 -45.94 -26.35
N CYS A 51 -36.62 -44.78 -26.56
CA CYS A 51 -36.81 -43.75 -25.54
C CYS A 51 -38.27 -43.27 -25.53
N THR A 52 -39.15 -44.10 -24.97
CA THR A 52 -40.52 -43.72 -24.65
C THR A 52 -40.75 -43.90 -23.14
N HIS A 53 -40.43 -42.88 -22.35
CA HIS A 53 -41.10 -42.52 -21.08
C HIS A 53 -40.26 -41.50 -20.29
N ARG A 54 -40.51 -40.19 -20.45
CA ARG A 54 -40.33 -39.11 -19.44
C ARG A 54 -40.60 -37.73 -20.07
N ARG A 55 -41.87 -37.40 -20.32
CA ARG A 55 -42.32 -36.03 -20.64
C ARG A 55 -43.57 -35.67 -19.83
N ARG A 56 -43.50 -35.71 -18.49
CA ARG A 56 -44.58 -35.20 -17.63
C ARG A 56 -44.13 -34.44 -16.37
N SER A 57 -42.86 -34.07 -16.21
CA SER A 57 -42.40 -33.35 -15.01
C SER A 57 -41.75 -31.97 -15.25
N LEU A 58 -41.65 -31.50 -16.50
CA LEU A 58 -41.05 -30.20 -16.83
C LEU A 58 -42.07 -29.05 -16.90
N ASP A 59 -43.34 -29.33 -17.20
CA ASP A 59 -44.35 -28.29 -17.41
C ASP A 59 -44.80 -27.61 -16.11
N LEU A 60 -44.80 -28.33 -14.99
CA LEU A 60 -45.15 -27.77 -13.67
C LEU A 60 -44.06 -26.86 -13.09
N TYR A 61 -42.78 -27.08 -13.44
CA TYR A 61 -41.68 -26.22 -12.98
C TYR A 61 -41.57 -24.93 -13.80
N GLY A 62 -41.96 -24.99 -15.08
CA GLY A 62 -42.05 -23.84 -15.97
C GLY A 62 -43.13 -22.83 -15.53
N GLU A 63 -44.32 -23.29 -15.14
CA GLU A 63 -45.40 -22.39 -14.70
C GLU A 63 -45.13 -21.70 -13.36
N VAL A 64 -44.46 -22.37 -12.41
CA VAL A 64 -44.11 -21.77 -11.11
C VAL A 64 -43.04 -20.69 -11.26
N LEU A 65 -42.08 -20.86 -12.19
CA LEU A 65 -41.13 -19.81 -12.53
C LEU A 65 -41.82 -18.67 -13.31
N ALA A 66 -42.69 -18.97 -14.27
CA ALA A 66 -43.40 -17.97 -15.07
C ALA A 66 -44.32 -17.07 -14.23
N ARG A 67 -45.00 -17.60 -13.20
CA ARG A 67 -45.81 -16.78 -12.26
C ARG A 67 -44.97 -15.87 -11.37
N ARG A 68 -43.70 -16.22 -11.11
CA ARG A 68 -42.78 -15.39 -10.30
C ARG A 68 -42.18 -14.22 -11.09
N TYR A 69 -42.25 -14.27 -12.42
CA TYR A 69 -41.66 -13.26 -13.33
C TYR A 69 -42.67 -12.34 -14.01
N ARG A 70 -43.97 -12.41 -13.72
CA ARG A 70 -44.91 -11.31 -14.02
C ARG A 70 -44.64 -10.14 -13.07
N ARG A 71 -43.58 -9.40 -13.35
CA ARG A 71 -43.41 -8.03 -12.84
C ARG A 71 -44.29 -7.11 -13.68
N GLU A 72 -44.89 -6.12 -13.02
CA GLU A 72 -45.43 -4.95 -13.72
C GLU A 72 -44.38 -4.38 -14.68
N PRO A 73 -44.78 -3.84 -15.85
CA PRO A 73 -43.86 -3.33 -16.84
C PRO A 73 -42.89 -2.33 -16.21
N TYR A 74 -41.61 -2.69 -16.31
CA TYR A 74 -40.49 -2.00 -15.70
C TYR A 74 -40.23 -0.67 -16.45
N ASP A 75 -40.53 0.46 -15.81
CA ASP A 75 -40.43 1.80 -16.40
C ASP A 75 -38.96 2.22 -16.66
N PRO A 76 -38.55 2.38 -17.94
CA PRO A 76 -37.20 2.83 -18.31
C PRO A 76 -36.90 4.27 -17.88
N GLU A 77 -37.91 5.15 -17.76
CA GLU A 77 -37.72 6.58 -17.44
C GLU A 77 -37.29 6.77 -15.98
N GLN A 78 -37.84 5.99 -15.04
CA GLN A 78 -37.37 5.97 -13.65
C GLN A 78 -35.89 5.63 -13.51
N ARG A 79 -35.30 4.91 -14.47
CA ARG A 79 -33.88 4.54 -14.45
C ARG A 79 -32.98 5.66 -14.98
N LEU A 80 -33.45 6.45 -15.94
CA LEU A 80 -32.76 7.62 -16.47
C LEU A 80 -32.85 8.80 -15.50
N ALA A 81 -34.01 9.01 -14.86
CA ALA A 81 -34.19 10.04 -13.83
C ALA A 81 -33.26 9.84 -12.62
N ARG A 82 -32.91 8.60 -12.24
CA ARG A 82 -31.96 8.31 -11.15
C ARG A 82 -30.48 8.56 -11.50
N ARG A 83 -30.13 8.72 -12.78
CA ARG A 83 -28.74 9.00 -13.19
C ARG A 83 -28.41 10.49 -13.31
N HIS A 84 -29.43 11.35 -13.40
CA HIS A 84 -29.23 12.78 -13.70
C HIS A 84 -29.27 13.72 -12.49
N TYR A 85 -29.50 13.21 -11.26
CA TYR A 85 -29.50 14.01 -10.03
C TYR A 85 -28.46 13.52 -9.01
N SER A 86 -27.19 13.59 -9.39
CA SER A 86 -26.08 13.50 -8.44
C SER A 86 -25.30 14.80 -8.52
N GLU A 87 -25.80 15.84 -7.86
CA GLU A 87 -24.97 17.03 -7.62
C GLU A 87 -23.72 16.61 -6.83
N PRO A 88 -22.54 17.19 -7.12
CA PRO A 88 -21.34 16.92 -6.36
C PRO A 88 -21.56 17.34 -4.90
N PHE A 89 -21.30 16.43 -3.97
CA PHE A 89 -21.53 16.65 -2.55
C PHE A 89 -20.68 17.81 -2.00
N HIS A 90 -21.36 18.75 -1.32
CA HIS A 90 -20.72 19.71 -0.45
C HIS A 90 -20.27 19.00 0.84
N THR A 91 -18.97 18.75 0.96
CA THR A 91 -18.36 18.23 2.19
C THR A 91 -18.57 19.22 3.33
N SER A 92 -19.13 18.74 4.45
CA SER A 92 -19.16 19.48 5.72
C SER A 92 -17.77 20.04 6.07
N PRO A 93 -17.64 21.26 6.64
CA PRO A 93 -16.37 21.98 6.73
C PRO A 93 -15.32 21.38 7.70
N THR A 94 -15.67 20.35 8.47
CA THR A 94 -14.70 19.63 9.33
C THR A 94 -13.99 18.51 8.58
N SER A 95 -13.92 18.61 7.25
CA SER A 95 -13.49 17.58 6.31
C SER A 95 -12.00 17.27 6.44
N ASP A 96 -11.65 16.42 7.41
CA ASP A 96 -10.41 15.67 7.35
C ASP A 96 -10.32 15.00 5.97
N LYS A 97 -9.20 15.24 5.29
CA LYS A 97 -8.93 14.65 3.98
C LYS A 97 -9.13 13.13 4.06
N PRO A 98 -9.81 12.49 3.09
CA PRO A 98 -9.95 11.04 3.08
C PRO A 98 -8.60 10.34 3.25
N LYS A 99 -8.55 9.39 4.18
CA LYS A 99 -7.33 8.63 4.47
C LYS A 99 -7.08 7.61 3.37
N THR A 100 -5.81 7.28 3.14
CA THR A 100 -5.45 6.05 2.44
C THR A 100 -5.84 4.82 3.28
N VAL A 101 -5.97 3.66 2.64
CA VAL A 101 -6.32 2.41 3.34
C VAL A 101 -5.24 2.04 4.36
N ASP A 102 -3.96 2.30 4.05
CA ASP A 102 -2.85 2.14 4.98
C ASP A 102 -2.97 3.07 6.19
N GLU A 103 -3.20 4.37 5.98
CA GLU A 103 -3.39 5.35 7.07
C GLU A 103 -4.57 4.99 7.98
N ALA A 104 -5.71 4.58 7.40
CA ALA A 104 -6.87 4.12 8.16
C ALA A 104 -6.52 2.88 8.99
N THR A 105 -5.81 1.91 8.39
CA THR A 105 -5.39 0.67 9.06
C THR A 105 -4.44 0.96 10.23
N VAL A 106 -3.38 1.76 10.01
CA VAL A 106 -2.42 2.11 11.06
C VAL A 106 -3.08 2.90 12.17
N THR A 107 -3.97 3.86 11.84
CA THR A 107 -4.69 4.65 12.84
C THR A 107 -5.48 3.74 13.77
N ILE A 108 -6.28 2.83 13.22
CA ILE A 108 -7.18 2.02 14.02
C ILE A 108 -6.48 0.90 14.78
N VAL A 109 -5.41 0.32 14.22
CA VAL A 109 -4.60 -0.67 14.93
C VAL A 109 -3.92 -0.02 16.14
N LYS A 110 -3.35 1.19 15.98
CA LYS A 110 -2.77 1.94 17.11
C LYS A 110 -3.81 2.22 18.20
N HIS A 111 -5.03 2.64 17.82
CA HIS A 111 -6.14 2.84 18.76
C HIS A 111 -6.45 1.56 19.55
N ILE A 112 -6.69 0.45 18.86
CA ILE A 112 -7.02 -0.84 19.49
C ILE A 112 -5.90 -1.30 20.42
N GLU A 113 -4.63 -1.20 20.00
CA GLU A 113 -3.49 -1.63 20.80
C GLU A 113 -3.31 -0.79 22.08
N ASN A 114 -3.52 0.53 21.99
CA ASN A 114 -3.41 1.46 23.11
C ASN A 114 -4.59 1.31 24.10
N SER A 115 -5.77 0.92 23.62
CA SER A 115 -7.00 0.86 24.42
C SER A 115 -7.47 -0.56 24.78
N LYS A 116 -6.75 -1.62 24.38
CA LYS A 116 -7.18 -3.03 24.47
C LYS A 116 -7.73 -3.46 25.84
N ASP A 117 -7.07 -3.07 26.93
CA ASP A 117 -7.48 -3.50 28.28
C ASP A 117 -8.74 -2.74 28.74
N GLY A 118 -8.90 -1.48 28.32
CA GLY A 118 -10.11 -0.69 28.53
C GLY A 118 -11.30 -1.20 27.71
N ILE A 119 -11.07 -1.46 26.42
CA ILE A 119 -12.05 -2.06 25.51
C ILE A 119 -12.62 -3.35 26.11
N TRP A 120 -11.74 -4.25 26.55
CA TRP A 120 -12.18 -5.51 27.13
C TRP A 120 -12.98 -5.34 28.42
N ARG A 121 -12.60 -4.40 29.29
CA ARG A 121 -13.33 -4.12 30.54
C ARG A 121 -14.78 -3.75 30.25
N GLU A 122 -15.01 -2.90 29.26
CA GLU A 122 -16.36 -2.49 28.84
C GLU A 122 -17.14 -3.64 28.20
N ILE A 123 -16.51 -4.41 27.30
CA ILE A 123 -17.13 -5.60 26.68
C ILE A 123 -17.56 -6.61 27.75
N ARG A 124 -16.69 -6.88 28.74
CA ARG A 124 -16.99 -7.78 29.84
C ARG A 124 -18.16 -7.28 30.69
N ALA A 125 -18.20 -5.98 30.99
CA ALA A 125 -19.31 -5.38 31.74
C ALA A 125 -20.63 -5.52 30.96
N ASN A 126 -20.63 -5.23 29.66
CA ASN A 126 -21.80 -5.37 28.80
C ASN A 126 -22.25 -6.84 28.70
N ARG A 127 -21.32 -7.79 28.55
CA ARG A 127 -21.63 -9.23 28.53
C ARG A 127 -22.30 -9.70 29.82
N ARG A 128 -21.85 -9.20 30.99
CA ARG A 128 -22.47 -9.50 32.28
C ARG A 128 -23.89 -8.93 32.37
N ALA A 129 -24.09 -7.68 31.96
CA ALA A 129 -25.42 -7.06 31.95
C ALA A 129 -26.40 -7.85 31.06
N LEU A 130 -25.97 -8.23 29.85
CA LEU A 130 -26.78 -9.05 28.93
C LEU A 130 -27.13 -10.44 29.50
N SER A 131 -26.24 -11.03 30.30
CA SER A 131 -26.49 -12.34 30.93
C SER A 131 -27.52 -12.26 32.06
N GLN A 132 -27.80 -11.05 32.57
CA GLN A 132 -28.80 -10.81 33.61
C GLN A 132 -30.17 -10.42 33.03
N GLU A 133 -30.25 -10.12 31.74
CA GLU A 133 -31.50 -9.76 31.08
C GLU A 133 -32.30 -11.04 30.71
N PRO A 134 -33.55 -11.20 31.20
CA PRO A 134 -34.28 -12.45 31.05
C PRO A 134 -34.77 -12.74 29.62
N ASP A 135 -34.92 -11.70 28.79
CA ASP A 135 -35.31 -11.83 27.37
C ASP A 135 -34.78 -10.65 26.54
N PRO A 136 -33.47 -10.65 26.20
CA PRO A 136 -32.88 -9.54 25.46
C PRO A 136 -33.51 -9.42 24.07
N ASN A 137 -33.97 -8.23 23.72
CA ASN A 137 -34.48 -7.96 22.38
C ASN A 137 -33.31 -7.93 21.37
N LEU A 138 -33.29 -8.86 20.41
CA LEU A 138 -32.21 -9.00 19.42
C LEU A 138 -31.88 -7.70 18.68
N VAL A 139 -32.90 -6.93 18.27
CA VAL A 139 -32.71 -5.70 17.49
C VAL A 139 -32.03 -4.63 18.34
N HIS A 140 -32.47 -4.48 19.60
CA HIS A 140 -31.86 -3.56 20.55
C HIS A 140 -30.41 -3.98 20.84
N PHE A 141 -30.20 -5.25 21.15
CA PHE A 141 -28.88 -5.82 21.38
C PHE A 141 -27.91 -5.54 20.22
N LEU A 142 -28.31 -5.78 18.96
CA LEU A 142 -27.47 -5.51 17.80
C LEU A 142 -27.16 -4.02 17.64
N ARG A 143 -28.15 -3.15 17.84
CA ARG A 143 -27.97 -1.69 17.72
C ARG A 143 -27.03 -1.14 18.80
N ASP A 144 -27.20 -1.58 20.04
CA ASP A 144 -26.37 -1.13 21.15
C ASP A 144 -24.96 -1.71 21.07
N SER A 145 -24.82 -2.96 20.62
CA SER A 145 -23.52 -3.55 20.30
C SER A 145 -22.81 -2.78 19.20
N ALA A 146 -23.51 -2.34 18.15
CA ALA A 146 -22.92 -1.53 17.08
C ALA A 146 -22.33 -0.22 17.61
N ARG A 147 -23.09 0.49 18.44
CA ARG A 147 -22.69 1.75 19.06
C ARG A 147 -21.52 1.57 20.01
N MET A 148 -21.57 0.50 20.82
CA MET A 148 -20.48 0.15 21.72
C MET A 148 -19.20 -0.15 20.93
N PHE A 149 -19.28 -0.95 19.86
CA PHE A 149 -18.12 -1.28 19.04
C PHE A 149 -17.57 -0.09 18.27
N ASP A 150 -18.43 0.79 17.77
CA ASP A 150 -18.00 2.06 17.17
C ASP A 150 -17.17 2.89 18.16
N ARG A 151 -17.68 3.09 19.38
CA ARG A 151 -16.94 3.79 20.44
C ARG A 151 -15.62 3.10 20.80
N LEU A 152 -15.67 1.78 21.00
CA LEU A 152 -14.54 1.03 21.55
C LEU A 152 -13.45 0.73 20.53
N PHE A 153 -13.81 0.18 19.37
CA PHE A 153 -12.87 -0.28 18.35
C PHE A 153 -12.61 0.76 17.27
N PHE A 154 -13.56 1.66 17.01
CA PHE A 154 -13.49 2.58 15.88
C PHE A 154 -13.38 4.05 16.27
N ASP A 155 -13.17 4.35 17.56
CA ASP A 155 -13.04 5.71 18.10
C ASP A 155 -14.16 6.67 17.64
N ASN A 156 -15.40 6.16 17.61
CA ASN A 156 -16.59 6.87 17.11
C ASN A 156 -16.51 7.30 15.63
N ALA A 157 -15.57 6.76 14.84
CA ALA A 157 -15.43 7.10 13.43
C ALA A 157 -16.66 6.71 12.59
N LEU A 158 -17.49 5.76 13.05
CA LEU A 158 -18.70 5.34 12.34
C LEU A 158 -19.93 6.15 12.73
N HIS A 159 -19.84 6.91 13.83
CA HIS A 159 -20.96 7.64 14.40
C HIS A 159 -21.53 8.64 13.39
N LYS A 160 -22.86 8.69 13.23
CA LYS A 160 -23.60 9.49 12.23
C LYS A 160 -23.38 9.09 10.76
N HIS A 161 -22.29 8.40 10.44
CA HIS A 161 -21.95 7.97 9.09
C HIS A 161 -22.52 6.59 8.74
N VAL A 162 -22.70 5.70 9.73
CA VAL A 162 -23.22 4.35 9.49
C VAL A 162 -24.70 4.22 9.86
N ARG A 163 -25.50 3.69 8.94
CA ARG A 163 -26.89 3.26 9.15
C ARG A 163 -26.96 1.74 9.14
N LEU A 164 -27.35 1.17 10.28
CA LEU A 164 -27.60 -0.27 10.41
C LEU A 164 -29.05 -0.59 10.01
N ILE A 165 -29.23 -1.50 9.05
CA ILE A 165 -30.52 -2.03 8.63
C ILE A 165 -30.69 -3.42 9.26
N LEU A 166 -31.67 -3.54 10.15
CA LEU A 166 -31.99 -4.76 10.92
C LEU A 166 -33.31 -5.40 10.49
N ASP A 167 -33.84 -4.98 9.34
CA ASP A 167 -34.97 -5.62 8.67
C ASP A 167 -34.42 -6.60 7.64
N ASP A 168 -35.15 -7.71 7.39
CA ASP A 168 -34.76 -8.73 6.41
C ASP A 168 -34.81 -8.15 5.00
N PRO A 169 -33.66 -7.83 4.38
CA PRO A 169 -33.64 -7.22 3.07
C PRO A 169 -33.70 -8.36 2.06
N ARG A 170 -34.89 -8.92 1.87
CA ARG A 170 -35.17 -10.18 1.15
C ARG A 170 -34.55 -10.29 -0.24
N GLU A 171 -34.05 -9.19 -0.81
CA GLU A 171 -33.44 -9.15 -2.13
C GLU A 171 -31.96 -8.71 -2.15
N GLU A 172 -31.40 -8.19 -1.05
CA GLU A 172 -30.04 -7.63 -1.06
C GLU A 172 -28.96 -8.55 -0.50
N ILE A 173 -29.31 -9.45 0.43
CA ILE A 173 -28.39 -10.44 0.99
C ILE A 173 -28.78 -11.81 0.46
N VAL A 174 -27.96 -12.33 -0.45
CA VAL A 174 -28.16 -13.65 -1.04
C VAL A 174 -27.81 -14.74 -0.01
N PRO A 175 -28.52 -15.89 0.04
CA PRO A 175 -28.11 -17.03 0.84
C PRO A 175 -26.62 -17.36 0.65
N GLY A 176 -25.90 -17.68 1.72
CA GLY A 176 -24.46 -17.90 1.67
C GLY A 176 -23.58 -16.68 1.98
N HIS A 177 -24.18 -15.53 2.31
CA HIS A 177 -23.44 -14.31 2.64
C HIS A 177 -23.67 -13.88 4.09
N GLY A 178 -22.61 -13.37 4.72
CA GLY A 178 -22.56 -12.97 6.14
C GLY A 178 -23.09 -11.56 6.40
N GLY A 179 -23.53 -10.86 5.36
CA GLY A 179 -23.96 -9.46 5.42
C GLY A 179 -23.55 -8.70 4.18
N LYS A 180 -23.97 -7.43 4.14
CA LYS A 180 -23.61 -6.49 3.08
C LYS A 180 -23.32 -5.13 3.68
N THR A 181 -22.21 -4.54 3.27
CA THR A 181 -21.88 -3.15 3.58
C THR A 181 -21.75 -2.39 2.28
N LYS A 182 -22.41 -1.24 2.16
CA LYS A 182 -22.36 -0.40 0.96
C LYS A 182 -22.40 1.08 1.30
N MET A 183 -21.80 1.90 0.46
CA MET A 183 -22.08 3.32 0.45
C MET A 183 -23.49 3.55 -0.09
N ALA A 184 -24.24 4.49 0.51
CA ALA A 184 -25.48 4.99 -0.05
C ALA A 184 -25.23 5.65 -1.41
N SER A 185 -26.25 5.72 -2.27
CA SER A 185 -26.10 6.26 -3.63
C SER A 185 -25.64 7.71 -3.66
N ASP A 186 -25.94 8.44 -2.61
CA ASP A 186 -25.56 9.84 -2.40
C ASP A 186 -24.17 9.97 -1.75
N GLY A 187 -23.50 8.88 -1.37
CA GLY A 187 -22.21 8.95 -0.68
C GLY A 187 -22.27 9.51 0.74
N SER A 188 -23.45 9.85 1.28
CA SER A 188 -23.59 10.55 2.56
C SER A 188 -23.43 9.62 3.76
N LYS A 189 -23.80 8.34 3.57
CA LYS A 189 -23.84 7.32 4.62
C LYS A 189 -23.39 5.98 4.12
N VAL A 190 -22.85 5.18 5.03
CA VAL A 190 -22.59 3.77 4.84
C VAL A 190 -23.75 2.97 5.41
N ILE A 191 -24.29 2.06 4.62
CA ILE A 191 -25.39 1.18 4.98
C ILE A 191 -24.80 -0.20 5.29
N VAL A 192 -25.06 -0.68 6.51
CA VAL A 192 -24.72 -2.04 6.96
C VAL A 192 -25.98 -2.86 7.06
N MET A 193 -25.99 -4.03 6.43
CA MET A 193 -27.14 -4.94 6.36
C MET A 193 -26.71 -6.30 6.90
N LEU A 194 -27.42 -6.79 7.91
CA LEU A 194 -27.12 -8.06 8.57
C LEU A 194 -28.05 -9.19 8.07
N PRO A 195 -27.60 -10.45 8.06
CA PRO A 195 -28.43 -11.60 7.68
C PRO A 195 -29.42 -11.96 8.80
N MET A 196 -30.42 -11.10 9.03
CA MET A 196 -31.29 -11.14 10.20
C MET A 196 -32.06 -12.46 10.37
N ASN A 197 -32.51 -13.09 9.29
CA ASN A 197 -33.16 -14.41 9.37
C ASN A 197 -32.24 -15.50 9.92
N SER A 198 -30.94 -15.43 9.61
CA SER A 198 -29.96 -16.39 10.11
C SER A 198 -29.63 -16.09 11.58
N ILE A 199 -29.43 -14.82 11.91
CA ILE A 199 -29.14 -14.39 13.29
C ILE A 199 -30.34 -14.71 14.19
N LYS A 200 -31.57 -14.39 13.78
CA LYS A 200 -32.80 -14.63 14.54
C LYS A 200 -33.04 -16.12 14.80
N ARG A 201 -32.94 -16.97 13.76
CA ARG A 201 -33.08 -18.42 13.95
C ARG A 201 -32.07 -18.98 14.96
N ALA A 202 -30.86 -18.43 14.97
CA ALA A 202 -29.84 -18.84 15.91
C ALA A 202 -30.06 -18.24 17.31
N TRP A 203 -30.59 -17.02 17.40
CA TRP A 203 -31.05 -16.38 18.65
C TRP A 203 -32.13 -17.20 19.34
N ASP A 204 -33.15 -17.61 18.58
CA ASP A 204 -34.27 -18.39 19.09
C ASP A 204 -33.84 -19.78 19.59
N SER A 205 -32.69 -20.29 19.13
CA SER A 205 -32.11 -21.56 19.60
C SER A 205 -31.51 -21.50 21.01
N LYS A 206 -31.43 -20.31 21.62
CA LYS A 206 -30.93 -20.06 22.98
C LYS A 206 -29.57 -20.69 23.31
N ARG A 207 -28.69 -20.83 22.31
CA ARG A 207 -27.34 -21.35 22.52
C ARG A 207 -26.45 -20.30 23.19
N PRO A 208 -25.63 -20.64 24.21
CA PRO A 208 -24.77 -19.67 24.91
C PRO A 208 -23.83 -18.87 24.00
N SER A 209 -23.42 -19.43 22.86
CA SER A 209 -22.51 -18.79 21.90
C SER A 209 -23.19 -17.83 20.91
N ILE A 210 -24.51 -17.61 21.00
CA ILE A 210 -25.20 -16.80 20.00
C ILE A 210 -24.83 -15.33 20.05
N PHE A 211 -24.60 -14.79 21.26
CA PHE A 211 -24.13 -13.42 21.43
C PHE A 211 -22.78 -13.23 20.72
N ASP A 212 -21.87 -14.19 20.88
CA ASP A 212 -20.55 -14.16 20.25
C ASP A 212 -20.64 -14.23 18.71
N ILE A 213 -21.58 -15.03 18.17
CA ILE A 213 -21.84 -15.10 16.72
C ILE A 213 -22.42 -13.79 16.19
N ALA A 214 -23.39 -13.21 16.88
CA ALA A 214 -24.02 -11.96 16.50
C ALA A 214 -23.01 -10.79 16.56
N TRP A 215 -22.19 -10.74 17.61
CA TRP A 215 -21.07 -9.81 17.74
C TRP A 215 -20.03 -9.96 16.64
N ALA A 216 -19.59 -11.19 16.35
CA ALA A 216 -18.67 -11.43 15.24
C ALA A 216 -19.25 -10.94 13.90
N THR A 217 -20.53 -11.21 13.66
CA THR A 217 -21.22 -10.81 12.41
C THR A 217 -21.28 -9.30 12.26
N ILE A 218 -21.65 -8.56 13.33
CA ILE A 218 -21.72 -7.11 13.25
C ILE A 218 -20.33 -6.47 13.17
N LEU A 219 -19.34 -6.94 13.95
CA LEU A 219 -17.97 -6.44 13.91
C LEU A 219 -17.36 -6.54 12.51
N HIS A 220 -17.55 -7.67 11.83
CA HIS A 220 -17.07 -7.85 10.45
C HIS A 220 -17.65 -6.79 9.50
N GLN A 221 -18.96 -6.54 9.56
CA GLN A 221 -19.57 -5.54 8.68
C GLN A 221 -19.17 -4.11 9.06
N LEU A 222 -18.92 -3.85 10.34
CA LEU A 222 -18.39 -2.55 10.82
C LEU A 222 -16.94 -2.31 10.40
N ILE A 223 -16.10 -3.35 10.28
CA ILE A 223 -14.75 -3.23 9.70
C ILE A 223 -14.83 -2.70 8.25
N HIS A 224 -15.72 -3.27 7.43
CA HIS A 224 -15.94 -2.77 6.07
C HIS A 224 -16.50 -1.34 6.08
N ALA A 225 -17.39 -1.04 7.02
CA ALA A 225 -17.95 0.29 7.14
C ALA A 225 -16.89 1.33 7.51
N TYR A 226 -15.96 0.97 8.39
CA TYR A 226 -14.82 1.80 8.76
C TYR A 226 -13.98 2.19 7.55
N PHE A 227 -13.63 1.24 6.69
CA PHE A 227 -12.86 1.57 5.49
C PHE A 227 -13.62 2.49 4.52
N LEU A 228 -14.94 2.34 4.39
CA LEU A 228 -15.75 3.26 3.58
C LEU A 228 -15.82 4.67 4.18
N VAL A 229 -15.98 4.79 5.50
CA VAL A 229 -16.05 6.09 6.16
C VAL A 229 -14.68 6.78 6.16
N ALA A 230 -13.63 6.08 6.60
CA ALA A 230 -12.29 6.64 6.74
C ALA A 230 -11.63 7.02 5.41
N CYS A 231 -11.87 6.22 4.36
CA CYS A 231 -11.22 6.41 3.06
C CYS A 231 -12.11 7.12 2.03
N GLY A 232 -13.38 7.41 2.37
CA GLY A 232 -14.35 8.08 1.50
C GLY A 232 -14.85 7.26 0.31
N VAL A 233 -15.55 7.92 -0.61
CA VAL A 233 -16.06 7.33 -1.86
C VAL A 233 -14.90 7.12 -2.84
N GLN A 234 -14.80 5.94 -3.46
CA GLN A 234 -13.86 5.74 -4.57
C GLN A 234 -14.32 6.50 -5.82
N ASN A 235 -13.43 7.30 -6.40
CA ASN A 235 -13.70 8.02 -7.65
C ASN A 235 -13.95 7.07 -8.83
N ASP A 236 -14.84 7.48 -9.72
CA ASP A 236 -15.04 6.75 -10.97
C ASP A 236 -13.76 6.75 -11.85
N GLY A 237 -13.55 5.66 -12.58
CA GLY A 237 -12.36 5.44 -13.42
C GLY A 237 -11.10 4.91 -12.71
N LYS A 238 -11.03 4.90 -11.37
CA LYS A 238 -9.90 4.28 -10.65
C LYS A 238 -10.14 2.81 -10.37
N ASP A 239 -9.07 2.02 -10.40
CA ASP A 239 -9.08 0.61 -9.98
C ASP A 239 -9.51 0.51 -8.51
N SER A 240 -10.15 -0.61 -8.16
CA SER A 240 -10.52 -0.87 -6.78
C SER A 240 -9.24 -0.96 -5.94
N ASP A 241 -9.06 -0.06 -4.98
CA ASP A 241 -7.89 -0.06 -4.07
C ASP A 241 -7.90 -1.20 -3.03
N GLY A 242 -8.82 -2.15 -3.17
CA GLY A 242 -8.90 -3.32 -2.32
C GLY A 242 -9.49 -3.08 -0.93
N ARG A 243 -9.88 -1.84 -0.55
CA ARG A 243 -10.36 -1.51 0.82
C ARG A 243 -11.56 -2.32 1.32
N LEU A 244 -12.32 -2.93 0.41
CA LEU A 244 -13.50 -3.75 0.69
C LEU A 244 -13.28 -5.25 0.52
N LYS A 245 -12.07 -5.66 0.10
CA LYS A 245 -11.70 -7.06 -0.04
C LYS A 245 -11.36 -7.63 1.34
N HIS A 246 -11.56 -8.93 1.50
CA HIS A 246 -11.06 -9.69 2.65
C HIS A 246 -9.54 -9.93 2.53
N GLY A 247 -8.78 -8.87 2.30
CA GLY A 247 -7.32 -8.89 2.15
C GLY A 247 -6.58 -8.60 3.46
N GLU A 248 -5.33 -8.17 3.35
CA GLU A 248 -4.42 -7.98 4.49
C GLU A 248 -4.92 -6.90 5.47
N HIS A 249 -5.43 -5.77 4.97
CA HIS A 249 -6.01 -4.71 5.81
C HIS A 249 -7.18 -5.21 6.67
N PHE A 250 -8.14 -5.89 6.04
CA PHE A 250 -9.30 -6.47 6.72
C PHE A 250 -8.87 -7.51 7.76
N GLY A 251 -7.98 -8.42 7.36
CA GLY A 251 -7.46 -9.45 8.25
C GLY A 251 -6.69 -8.88 9.45
N CYS A 252 -5.97 -7.77 9.27
CA CYS A 252 -5.28 -7.08 10.35
C CYS A 252 -6.26 -6.65 11.44
N LEU A 253 -7.34 -5.96 11.07
CA LEU A 253 -8.38 -5.54 12.02
C LEU A 253 -9.08 -6.75 12.65
N VAL A 254 -9.42 -7.78 11.87
CA VAL A 254 -10.01 -9.02 12.39
C VAL A 254 -9.13 -9.64 13.47
N TYR A 255 -7.83 -9.81 13.23
CA TYR A 255 -6.93 -10.41 14.21
C TYR A 255 -6.74 -9.53 15.45
N LYS A 256 -6.57 -8.21 15.28
CA LYS A 256 -6.41 -7.29 16.42
C LYS A 256 -7.65 -7.26 17.31
N ILE A 257 -8.85 -7.25 16.72
CA ILE A 257 -10.10 -7.33 17.48
C ILE A 257 -10.21 -8.70 18.16
N SER A 258 -10.00 -9.80 17.43
CA SER A 258 -10.05 -11.16 17.97
C SER A 258 -9.08 -11.38 19.14
N ASP A 259 -7.89 -10.79 19.09
CA ASP A 259 -6.88 -10.87 20.17
C ASP A 259 -7.40 -10.24 21.48
N VAL A 260 -8.17 -9.15 21.41
CA VAL A 260 -8.79 -8.53 22.60
C VAL A 260 -9.73 -9.51 23.30
N PHE A 261 -10.50 -10.28 22.54
CA PHE A 261 -11.41 -11.30 23.05
C PHE A 261 -10.65 -12.56 23.53
N ALA A 262 -9.69 -13.04 22.75
CA ALA A 262 -8.96 -14.28 23.02
C ALA A 262 -8.05 -14.19 24.25
N LYS A 263 -7.31 -13.09 24.42
CA LYS A 263 -6.42 -12.85 25.58
C LYS A 263 -7.16 -12.99 26.93
N ASN A 264 -8.48 -12.83 26.92
CA ASN A 264 -9.30 -12.85 28.10
C ASN A 264 -10.16 -14.11 28.24
N GLY A 265 -9.88 -15.17 27.49
CA GLY A 265 -10.55 -16.47 27.59
C GLY A 265 -11.93 -16.53 26.94
N HIS A 266 -12.29 -15.54 26.11
CA HIS A 266 -13.61 -15.46 25.46
C HIS A 266 -13.48 -15.22 23.95
N PRO A 267 -12.82 -16.12 23.19
CA PRO A 267 -12.67 -15.94 21.75
C PRO A 267 -14.02 -15.90 21.05
N ILE A 268 -14.24 -14.90 20.21
CA ILE A 268 -15.40 -14.82 19.33
C ILE A 268 -15.07 -15.42 17.96
N PRO A 269 -16.04 -15.98 17.23
CA PRO A 269 -15.83 -16.57 15.89
C PRO A 269 -15.74 -15.49 14.80
N LEU A 270 -14.90 -14.46 15.02
CA LEU A 270 -14.62 -13.40 14.05
C LEU A 270 -13.50 -13.85 13.11
N GLY A 271 -13.80 -13.87 11.81
CA GLY A 271 -12.86 -14.33 10.78
C GLY A 271 -13.15 -13.70 9.41
N PHE A 272 -12.38 -14.13 8.41
CA PHE A 272 -12.50 -13.69 7.00
C PHE A 272 -13.85 -14.03 6.38
N GLY A 273 -14.42 -15.17 6.76
CA GLY A 273 -15.78 -15.56 6.40
C GLY A 273 -16.61 -15.81 7.67
N HIS A 274 -17.92 -15.69 7.56
CA HIS A 274 -18.83 -16.14 8.61
C HIS A 274 -19.38 -17.51 8.25
N SER A 275 -18.98 -18.56 8.97
CA SER A 275 -19.61 -19.88 8.81
C SER A 275 -20.22 -20.44 10.10
N PRO A 276 -21.05 -19.69 10.86
CA PRO A 276 -21.43 -20.18 12.19
C PRO A 276 -22.65 -21.10 12.15
N LEU A 277 -23.49 -21.06 11.11
CA LEU A 277 -24.86 -21.58 11.23
C LEU A 277 -25.30 -22.66 10.24
N PHE A 278 -24.56 -22.91 9.15
CA PHE A 278 -25.06 -23.80 8.09
C PHE A 278 -23.97 -24.65 7.42
N ARG A 279 -23.51 -25.71 8.12
CA ARG A 279 -22.76 -26.80 7.45
C ARG A 279 -23.62 -27.60 6.46
N HIS A 280 -24.95 -27.57 6.57
CA HIS A 280 -25.84 -28.46 5.82
C HIS A 280 -26.32 -27.94 4.45
N ALA A 281 -26.08 -26.68 4.09
CA ALA A 281 -26.51 -26.13 2.78
C ALA A 281 -25.44 -26.24 1.67
N ARG A 282 -24.49 -27.18 1.81
CA ARG A 282 -23.25 -27.22 1.00
C ARG A 282 -23.43 -27.79 -0.42
N GLY A 283 -24.57 -28.40 -0.74
CA GLY A 283 -24.70 -29.21 -1.97
C GLY A 283 -25.20 -28.50 -3.23
N TYR A 284 -26.15 -27.56 -3.14
CA TYR A 284 -26.94 -27.16 -4.33
C TYR A 284 -26.95 -25.66 -4.67
N ALA A 285 -26.38 -24.78 -3.84
CA ALA A 285 -26.48 -23.32 -4.03
C ALA A 285 -25.19 -22.63 -4.50
N ILE A 286 -24.05 -23.34 -4.57
CA ILE A 286 -22.71 -22.74 -4.70
C ILE A 286 -22.40 -22.31 -6.15
N GLU A 287 -22.91 -23.01 -7.16
CA GLU A 287 -22.63 -22.66 -8.57
C GLU A 287 -23.48 -21.48 -9.08
N SER A 288 -24.75 -21.37 -8.70
CA SER A 288 -25.62 -20.27 -9.15
C SER A 288 -25.29 -18.90 -8.52
N THR A 289 -24.56 -18.89 -7.40
CA THR A 289 -24.20 -17.67 -6.67
C THR A 289 -22.89 -17.06 -7.14
N ARG A 290 -21.90 -17.87 -7.53
CA ARG A 290 -20.57 -17.37 -7.95
C ARG A 290 -20.66 -16.35 -9.09
N ASP A 291 -21.55 -16.61 -10.05
CA ASP A 291 -21.76 -15.78 -11.23
C ASP A 291 -22.57 -14.50 -10.97
N ARG A 292 -23.38 -14.48 -9.90
CA ARG A 292 -24.05 -13.26 -9.40
C ARG A 292 -23.13 -12.43 -8.50
N THR A 293 -22.31 -13.08 -7.67
CA THR A 293 -21.37 -12.40 -6.77
C THR A 293 -20.30 -11.64 -7.55
N LEU A 294 -19.78 -12.22 -8.64
CA LEU A 294 -18.86 -11.54 -9.56
C LEU A 294 -19.50 -10.30 -10.22
N ARG A 295 -20.81 -10.34 -10.52
CA ARG A 295 -21.56 -9.19 -11.06
C ARG A 295 -22.01 -8.18 -10.00
N ALA A 296 -21.98 -8.54 -8.71
CA ALA A 296 -22.51 -7.75 -7.60
C ALA A 296 -21.46 -6.96 -6.82
N HIS A 297 -20.16 -7.12 -7.12
CA HIS A 297 -19.11 -6.22 -6.66
C HIS A 297 -19.26 -4.85 -7.34
N LYS A 298 -20.26 -4.10 -6.88
CA LYS A 298 -20.40 -2.69 -7.21
C LYS A 298 -19.32 -1.92 -6.44
N LYS A 299 -18.74 -0.91 -7.08
CA LYS A 299 -17.88 0.06 -6.40
C LYS A 299 -18.55 0.52 -5.11
N ASN A 300 -17.76 0.65 -4.05
CA ASN A 300 -18.23 1.02 -2.72
C ASN A 300 -19.27 0.06 -2.08
N SER A 301 -19.33 -1.21 -2.49
CA SER A 301 -20.13 -2.24 -1.83
C SER A 301 -19.36 -3.55 -1.68
N THR A 302 -19.54 -4.20 -0.53
CA THR A 302 -19.07 -5.55 -0.26
C THR A 302 -20.22 -6.45 0.11
N LEU A 303 -20.21 -7.66 -0.45
CA LEU A 303 -21.08 -8.75 -0.08
C LEU A 303 -20.17 -9.84 0.46
N CYS A 304 -20.27 -10.15 1.75
CA CYS A 304 -19.25 -10.94 2.44
C CYS A 304 -19.55 -12.44 2.31
N PRO A 305 -18.80 -13.22 1.51
CA PRO A 305 -19.05 -14.65 1.37
C PRO A 305 -18.63 -15.40 2.64
N TRP A 306 -19.26 -16.55 2.89
CA TRP A 306 -18.90 -17.39 4.05
C TRP A 306 -17.55 -18.10 3.91
N ASN A 307 -17.06 -18.26 2.68
CA ASN A 307 -15.86 -19.03 2.33
C ASN A 307 -14.69 -18.13 1.85
N ALA A 308 -14.60 -16.90 2.35
CA ALA A 308 -13.46 -16.05 2.05
C ALA A 308 -12.14 -16.75 2.44
N GLU A 309 -11.13 -16.59 1.57
CA GLU A 309 -9.80 -17.15 1.81
C GLU A 309 -9.21 -16.56 3.09
N VAL A 310 -8.63 -17.41 3.93
CA VAL A 310 -8.03 -17.00 5.20
C VAL A 310 -6.54 -16.76 4.99
N ILE A 311 -6.10 -15.54 5.25
CA ILE A 311 -4.67 -15.20 5.27
C ILE A 311 -4.15 -15.44 6.69
N LYS A 312 -3.07 -16.22 6.83
CA LYS A 312 -2.46 -16.51 8.14
C LYS A 312 -2.05 -15.23 8.89
N LYS A 313 -2.22 -15.23 10.22
CA LYS A 313 -1.93 -14.08 11.08
C LYS A 313 -0.49 -13.60 10.97
N GLU A 314 0.47 -14.52 10.93
CA GLU A 314 1.91 -14.21 10.87
C GLU A 314 2.25 -13.43 9.60
N LYS A 315 1.64 -13.82 8.47
CA LYS A 315 1.79 -13.13 7.18
C LYS A 315 1.22 -11.71 7.23
N ILE A 316 0.10 -11.51 7.94
CA ILE A 316 -0.52 -10.19 8.10
C ILE A 316 0.30 -9.31 9.03
N ASP A 317 0.81 -9.85 10.14
CA ASP A 317 1.65 -9.10 11.06
C ASP A 317 2.97 -8.68 10.39
N GLU A 318 3.57 -9.56 9.58
CA GLU A 318 4.73 -9.23 8.76
C GLU A 318 4.42 -8.15 7.72
N TRP A 319 3.34 -8.32 6.95
CA TRP A 319 2.89 -7.34 5.96
C TRP A 319 2.60 -5.98 6.61
N TYR A 320 1.91 -5.96 7.75
CA TYR A 320 1.54 -4.75 8.45
C TYR A 320 2.79 -3.97 8.87
N LYS A 321 3.78 -4.66 9.47
CA LYS A 321 5.03 -4.03 9.90
C LYS A 321 5.91 -3.56 8.73
N LYS A 322 6.07 -4.40 7.70
CA LYS A 322 7.02 -4.14 6.60
C LYS A 322 6.47 -3.20 5.53
N LYS A 323 5.17 -3.23 5.27
CA LYS A 323 4.54 -2.45 4.19
C LYS A 323 3.62 -1.36 4.73
N CYS A 324 2.59 -1.72 5.49
CA CYS A 324 1.55 -0.77 5.90
C CYS A 324 2.08 0.34 6.82
N VAL A 325 2.81 -0.01 7.88
CA VAL A 325 3.42 0.97 8.79
C VAL A 325 4.45 1.84 8.06
N LYS A 326 5.31 1.25 7.24
CA LYS A 326 6.36 1.98 6.48
C LYS A 326 5.78 2.89 5.40
N ALA A 327 4.61 2.59 4.84
CA ALA A 327 3.92 3.47 3.89
C ALA A 327 3.36 4.73 4.58
N VAL A 328 2.88 4.61 5.81
CA VAL A 328 2.29 5.71 6.60
C VAL A 328 3.37 6.54 7.31
N ASP A 329 4.36 5.84 7.86
CA ASP A 329 5.43 6.39 8.66
C ASP A 329 6.78 5.85 8.17
N PRO A 330 7.24 6.32 6.99
CA PRO A 330 8.47 5.83 6.38
C PRO A 330 9.68 6.16 7.24
N ASP A 331 10.74 5.37 7.06
CA ASP A 331 12.02 5.66 7.69
C ASP A 331 12.66 6.86 7.00
N ILE A 332 13.12 7.78 7.83
CA ILE A 332 13.86 8.95 7.43
C ILE A 332 15.27 8.80 7.98
N PHE A 333 16.23 8.90 7.07
CA PHE A 333 17.65 8.75 7.35
C PHE A 333 18.26 10.10 7.72
N GLN A 334 19.21 10.14 8.63
CA GLN A 334 19.94 11.34 9.00
C GLN A 334 21.43 11.01 9.04
N PHE A 335 22.24 11.83 8.35
CA PHE A 335 23.68 11.72 8.44
C PHE A 335 24.18 12.32 9.75
N ASP A 336 24.96 11.53 10.47
CA ASP A 336 25.84 12.01 11.51
C ASP A 336 27.24 12.16 10.92
N PHE A 337 27.57 13.40 10.57
CA PHE A 337 28.85 13.73 9.96
C PHE A 337 30.02 13.75 10.95
N ASP A 338 29.78 13.69 12.26
CA ASP A 338 30.84 13.68 13.26
C ASP A 338 31.37 12.25 13.48
N HIS A 339 30.47 11.25 13.38
CA HIS A 339 30.82 9.83 13.51
C HIS A 339 30.88 9.09 12.17
N ASP A 340 30.55 9.76 11.08
CA ASP A 340 30.40 9.18 9.75
C ASP A 340 29.43 7.98 9.72
N THR A 341 28.22 8.19 10.26
CA THR A 341 27.17 7.17 10.31
C THR A 341 25.85 7.69 9.77
N VAL A 342 24.94 6.76 9.46
CA VAL A 342 23.57 7.07 9.05
C VAL A 342 22.62 6.44 10.04
N GLU A 343 21.86 7.29 10.74
CA GLU A 343 20.79 6.85 11.63
C GLU A 343 19.46 6.87 10.90
N ASP A 344 18.63 5.85 11.09
CA ASP A 344 17.26 5.82 10.59
C ASP A 344 16.25 5.96 11.73
N GLN A 345 15.18 6.71 11.48
CA GLN A 345 14.07 6.82 12.42
C GLN A 345 12.74 7.03 11.68
N PRO A 346 11.61 6.56 12.24
CA PRO A 346 10.30 6.82 11.67
C PRO A 346 10.02 8.31 11.52
N SER A 347 9.38 8.71 10.43
CA SER A 347 9.06 10.12 10.12
C SER A 347 8.31 10.85 11.24
N SER A 348 7.50 10.12 12.03
CA SER A 348 6.76 10.64 13.18
C SER A 348 7.65 11.07 14.35
N LYS A 349 8.90 10.55 14.41
CA LYS A 349 9.91 10.90 15.41
C LYS A 349 10.86 12.01 14.96
N CYS A 350 10.85 12.39 13.69
CA CYS A 350 11.77 13.38 13.13
C CYS A 350 11.48 14.85 13.52
N GLY A 351 10.48 15.10 14.36
CA GLY A 351 10.00 16.45 14.70
C GLY A 351 8.93 16.98 13.72
N HIS A 352 8.55 18.24 13.87
CA HIS A 352 7.49 18.81 13.03
C HIS A 352 7.94 18.91 11.56
N LYS A 353 7.09 18.43 10.64
CA LYS A 353 7.37 18.40 9.18
C LYS A 353 7.69 19.77 8.55
N LYS A 354 7.43 20.87 9.26
CA LYS A 354 7.75 22.24 8.82
C LYS A 354 9.22 22.62 9.06
N ASP A 355 9.92 21.94 9.97
CA ASP A 355 11.26 22.32 10.39
C ASP A 355 12.37 21.69 9.52
N TRP A 356 12.02 20.72 8.68
CA TRP A 356 12.95 19.94 7.88
C TRP A 356 12.42 19.67 6.46
N VAL A 357 13.33 19.26 5.58
CA VAL A 357 13.08 18.84 4.19
C VAL A 357 13.69 17.46 3.95
N GLU A 358 13.25 16.81 2.88
CA GLU A 358 13.66 15.46 2.47
C GLU A 358 14.48 15.57 1.18
N LEU A 359 15.71 15.06 1.20
CA LEU A 359 16.42 14.71 -0.03
C LEU A 359 16.23 13.22 -0.28
N VAL A 360 15.75 12.85 -1.46
CA VAL A 360 15.44 11.47 -1.78
C VAL A 360 16.50 10.91 -2.72
N LEU A 361 17.27 9.94 -2.25
CA LEU A 361 18.25 9.22 -3.06
C LEU A 361 17.74 7.79 -3.24
N SER A 362 17.51 7.40 -4.49
CA SER A 362 16.89 6.12 -4.85
C SER A 362 15.53 5.90 -4.15
N LYS A 363 15.50 5.19 -3.02
CA LYS A 363 14.29 4.90 -2.22
C LYS A 363 14.43 5.32 -0.76
N LYS A 364 15.52 5.99 -0.41
CA LYS A 364 15.81 6.46 0.94
C LYS A 364 15.54 7.96 1.00
N SER A 365 14.82 8.41 2.03
CA SER A 365 14.56 9.83 2.27
C SER A 365 15.45 10.31 3.41
N TYR A 366 16.31 11.28 3.13
CA TYR A 366 17.24 11.85 4.09
C TYR A 366 16.72 13.17 4.64
N LYS A 367 16.75 13.32 5.96
CA LYS A 367 16.36 14.53 6.69
C LYS A 367 17.43 15.60 6.54
N LEU A 368 16.98 16.80 6.21
CA LEU A 368 17.80 18.01 6.24
C LEU A 368 17.04 19.13 6.94
N ASP A 369 17.60 19.65 8.03
CA ASP A 369 16.96 20.71 8.79
C ASP A 369 16.95 22.03 8.01
N ARG A 370 15.79 22.69 7.93
CA ARG A 370 15.66 23.96 7.19
C ARG A 370 16.53 25.07 7.76
N LYS A 371 16.83 25.00 9.06
CA LYS A 371 17.73 25.93 9.75
C LYS A 371 19.20 25.73 9.35
N ALA A 372 19.58 24.51 9.01
CA ALA A 372 20.94 24.17 8.59
C ALA A 372 21.21 24.50 7.12
N LEU A 373 20.16 24.74 6.31
CA LEU A 373 20.32 25.18 4.93
C LEU A 373 20.94 26.59 4.88
N ASN A 374 22.17 26.69 4.41
CA ASN A 374 22.88 27.97 4.30
C ASN A 374 22.60 28.72 2.98
N PHE A 375 22.07 28.04 1.96
CA PHE A 375 21.96 28.57 0.60
C PHE A 375 20.53 28.98 0.24
N SER A 376 20.33 30.25 -0.14
CA SER A 376 19.02 30.77 -0.53
C SER A 376 18.47 30.11 -1.80
N CYS A 377 19.31 29.78 -2.78
CA CYS A 377 18.90 29.05 -3.99
C CYS A 377 18.30 27.68 -3.66
N VAL A 378 18.84 26.98 -2.66
CA VAL A 378 18.33 25.69 -2.20
C VAL A 378 17.03 25.87 -1.42
N LYS A 379 16.95 26.89 -0.54
CA LYS A 379 15.71 27.23 0.18
C LYS A 379 14.53 27.44 -0.76
N LYS A 380 14.75 28.14 -1.88
CA LYS A 380 13.74 28.40 -2.92
C LYS A 380 13.14 27.11 -3.52
N LYS A 381 13.90 26.02 -3.60
CA LYS A 381 13.38 24.72 -4.08
C LYS A 381 12.29 24.14 -3.15
N PHE A 382 12.17 24.65 -1.92
CA PHE A 382 11.24 24.18 -0.89
C PHE A 382 10.20 25.23 -0.44
N GLU A 383 10.05 26.35 -1.17
CA GLU A 383 9.11 27.45 -0.83
C GLU A 383 7.65 27.11 -1.17
N ASP A 384 7.39 26.32 -2.22
CA ASP A 384 6.03 25.98 -2.71
C ASP A 384 5.31 24.87 -1.91
N GLY A 385 5.62 24.72 -0.62
CA GLY A 385 5.18 23.56 0.17
C GLY A 385 5.79 22.23 -0.29
N LYS A 386 6.67 22.26 -1.30
CA LYS A 386 7.52 21.12 -1.68
C LYS A 386 8.48 20.83 -0.53
N ARG A 387 8.45 19.58 -0.08
CA ARG A 387 9.29 19.09 1.01
C ARG A 387 10.34 18.10 0.54
N LYS A 388 10.12 17.47 -0.62
CA LYS A 388 10.99 16.45 -1.20
C LYS A 388 11.75 17.02 -2.39
N LEU A 389 13.04 16.75 -2.45
CA LEU A 389 13.88 16.98 -3.62
C LEU A 389 14.49 15.63 -4.01
N GLU A 390 14.07 15.09 -5.16
CA GLU A 390 14.60 13.84 -5.71
C GLU A 390 16.00 14.09 -6.27
N MET A 391 16.95 13.22 -5.92
CA MET A 391 18.31 13.24 -6.45
C MET A 391 18.37 12.47 -7.77
N PRO A 392 19.26 12.86 -8.70
CA PRO A 392 19.48 12.11 -9.93
C PRO A 392 19.88 10.65 -9.67
N ASP A 393 19.40 9.72 -10.51
CA ASP A 393 19.60 8.28 -10.33
C ASP A 393 21.07 7.83 -10.47
N TRP A 394 21.92 8.65 -11.10
CA TRP A 394 23.35 8.36 -11.29
C TRP A 394 24.20 8.72 -10.07
N ILE A 395 23.63 9.37 -9.06
CA ILE A 395 24.37 9.82 -7.88
C ILE A 395 24.69 8.64 -6.98
N GLU A 396 25.97 8.49 -6.66
CA GLU A 396 26.47 7.54 -5.68
C GLU A 396 26.33 8.09 -4.24
N ASP A 397 26.29 7.17 -3.26
CA ASP A 397 26.11 7.51 -1.84
C ASP A 397 27.18 8.50 -1.33
N ASP A 398 28.42 8.39 -1.81
CA ASP A 398 29.54 9.26 -1.41
C ASP A 398 29.37 10.70 -1.95
N VAL A 399 28.99 10.86 -3.22
CA VAL A 399 28.70 12.17 -3.81
C VAL A 399 27.51 12.81 -3.10
N PHE A 400 26.48 12.03 -2.81
CA PHE A 400 25.32 12.51 -2.06
C PHE A 400 25.68 12.94 -0.63
N LYS A 401 26.53 12.18 0.08
CA LYS A 401 27.04 12.53 1.41
C LYS A 401 27.83 13.83 1.37
N SER A 402 28.71 14.03 0.38
CA SER A 402 29.43 15.29 0.19
C SER A 402 28.49 16.45 -0.14
N PHE A 403 27.45 16.23 -0.94
CA PHE A 403 26.42 17.24 -1.19
C PHE A 403 25.64 17.60 0.07
N MET A 404 25.25 16.63 0.89
CA MET A 404 24.62 16.87 2.19
C MET A 404 25.55 17.62 3.16
N SER A 405 26.84 17.28 3.18
CA SER A 405 27.87 18.00 3.95
C SER A 405 27.98 19.45 3.47
N PHE A 406 27.99 19.66 2.15
CA PHE A 406 27.99 21.00 1.57
C PHE A 406 26.77 21.81 2.01
N LEU A 407 25.56 21.26 1.92
CA LEU A 407 24.34 22.00 2.27
C LEU A 407 24.30 22.45 3.74
N THR A 408 24.88 21.67 4.63
CA THR A 408 24.87 21.89 6.08
C THR A 408 26.08 22.71 6.58
N ARG A 409 27.28 22.41 6.07
CA ARG A 409 28.58 22.97 6.51
C ARG A 409 29.18 23.98 5.54
N GLY A 410 28.66 24.08 4.33
CA GLY A 410 29.18 24.94 3.27
C GLY A 410 30.43 24.43 2.56
N LYS A 411 30.91 23.23 2.92
CA LYS A 411 32.09 22.57 2.36
C LYS A 411 31.88 21.06 2.31
N TRP A 412 32.69 20.36 1.53
CA TRP A 412 32.71 18.89 1.50
C TRP A 412 34.15 18.38 1.48
N ASP A 413 34.30 17.17 2.03
CA ASP A 413 35.58 16.46 2.08
C ASP A 413 35.79 15.63 0.79
N PRO A 414 37.06 15.33 0.45
CA PRO A 414 38.28 15.81 1.10
C PRO A 414 38.54 17.30 0.83
N ASP A 415 39.08 18.06 1.78
CA ASP A 415 39.49 19.46 1.54
C ASP A 415 40.83 19.50 0.80
N ILE A 416 40.84 20.12 -0.39
CA ILE A 416 42.04 20.17 -1.26
C ILE A 416 43.01 21.25 -0.80
N GLY A 417 42.62 22.10 0.16
CA GLY A 417 43.44 23.18 0.70
C GLY A 417 44.84 22.74 1.16
N GLU A 418 45.02 21.48 1.56
CA GLU A 418 46.30 20.94 2.02
C GLU A 418 47.28 20.58 0.89
N THR A 419 46.86 20.62 -0.38
CA THR A 419 47.71 20.23 -1.52
C THR A 419 48.37 21.40 -2.27
N GLN A 420 48.26 22.63 -1.75
CA GLN A 420 48.69 23.84 -2.49
C GLN A 420 50.20 24.14 -2.38
N ASN A 421 50.98 23.85 -3.44
CA ASN A 421 52.29 24.45 -3.74
C ASN A 421 52.23 25.70 -4.64
N GLY A 422 51.07 26.33 -4.80
CA GLY A 422 50.92 27.63 -5.50
C GLY A 422 50.76 27.61 -7.04
N THR A 423 50.76 26.44 -7.69
CA THR A 423 50.42 26.32 -9.12
C THR A 423 48.90 26.24 -9.31
N LYS A 424 48.36 26.96 -10.31
CA LYS A 424 46.96 26.88 -10.75
C LYS A 424 46.89 26.16 -12.10
N GLY A 425 45.95 25.24 -12.26
CA GLY A 425 45.78 24.47 -13.50
C GLY A 425 45.14 23.11 -13.26
N PRO A 426 44.91 22.31 -14.32
CA PRO A 426 44.47 20.93 -14.17
C PRO A 426 45.54 20.10 -13.44
N ALA A 427 45.08 19.13 -12.67
CA ALA A 427 45.93 18.25 -11.89
C ALA A 427 46.96 17.52 -12.76
N LEU A 428 48.23 17.54 -12.36
CA LEU A 428 49.27 16.72 -12.98
C LEU A 428 48.99 15.25 -12.71
N LEU A 429 48.92 14.44 -13.77
CA LEU A 429 48.73 13.00 -13.64
C LEU A 429 50.01 12.37 -13.08
N MET A 430 49.93 11.89 -11.86
CA MET A 430 50.99 11.12 -11.22
C MET A 430 50.86 9.64 -11.56
N LYS A 431 51.79 8.82 -11.07
CA LYS A 431 51.70 7.36 -11.23
C LYS A 431 50.37 6.88 -10.66
N TYR A 432 49.57 6.22 -11.51
CA TYR A 432 48.28 5.67 -11.13
C TYR A 432 48.41 4.73 -9.91
N LEU A 433 47.51 4.91 -8.96
CA LEU A 433 47.39 4.05 -7.77
C LEU A 433 45.96 3.51 -7.72
N HIS A 434 45.81 2.19 -7.81
CA HIS A 434 44.51 1.54 -7.97
C HIS A 434 43.52 1.79 -6.82
N ASN A 435 44.04 2.12 -5.62
CA ASN A 435 43.25 2.37 -4.42
C ASN A 435 43.43 3.80 -3.89
N ALA A 436 43.89 4.74 -4.73
CA ALA A 436 43.93 6.14 -4.32
C ALA A 436 42.50 6.70 -4.26
N GLU A 437 42.30 7.68 -3.37
CA GLU A 437 41.10 8.51 -3.39
C GLU A 437 40.92 9.15 -4.76
N THR A 438 39.67 9.40 -5.15
CA THR A 438 39.29 9.92 -6.47
C THR A 438 38.73 11.35 -6.42
N PRO A 439 39.44 12.33 -5.81
CA PRO A 439 38.88 13.63 -5.52
C PRO A 439 38.59 14.47 -6.78
N VAL A 440 39.27 14.25 -7.91
CA VAL A 440 38.99 14.94 -9.17
C VAL A 440 37.66 14.44 -9.75
N GLN A 441 37.46 13.13 -9.86
CA GLN A 441 36.17 12.56 -10.27
C GLN A 441 35.03 12.98 -9.35
N HIS A 442 35.29 13.03 -8.05
CA HIS A 442 34.30 13.47 -7.06
C HIS A 442 33.88 14.92 -7.25
N ASP A 443 34.84 15.83 -7.51
CA ASP A 443 34.52 17.22 -7.81
C ASP A 443 33.84 17.40 -9.17
N ILE A 444 34.13 16.56 -10.18
CA ILE A 444 33.39 16.52 -11.44
C ILE A 444 31.93 16.13 -11.18
N ALA A 445 31.68 15.08 -10.40
CA ALA A 445 30.34 14.64 -10.03
C ALA A 445 29.58 15.74 -9.24
N MET A 446 30.24 16.41 -8.29
CA MET A 446 29.66 17.55 -7.57
C MET A 446 29.34 18.72 -8.51
N TYR A 447 30.21 19.02 -9.47
CA TYR A 447 29.96 20.05 -10.49
C TYR A 447 28.70 19.72 -11.31
N GLN A 448 28.60 18.48 -11.79
CA GLN A 448 27.48 18.00 -12.60
C GLN A 448 26.18 17.98 -11.80
N LEU A 449 26.22 17.57 -10.54
CA LEU A 449 25.07 17.65 -9.62
C LEU A 449 24.62 19.10 -9.42
N GLY A 450 25.57 20.03 -9.24
CA GLY A 450 25.29 21.46 -9.15
C GLY A 450 24.63 22.03 -10.41
N LEU A 451 25.01 21.53 -11.59
CA LEU A 451 24.40 21.89 -12.86
C LEU A 451 22.96 21.34 -12.97
N GLU A 452 22.76 20.05 -12.71
CA GLU A 452 21.47 19.38 -12.85
C GLU A 452 20.42 19.89 -11.86
N LEU A 453 20.82 20.17 -10.61
CA LEU A 453 19.93 20.73 -9.60
C LEU A 453 19.78 22.26 -9.71
N ASP A 454 20.53 22.92 -10.59
CA ASP A 454 20.60 24.38 -10.71
C ASP A 454 20.98 25.04 -9.35
N ILE A 455 22.09 24.57 -8.77
CA ILE A 455 22.67 25.05 -7.51
C ILE A 455 24.06 25.63 -7.81
N GLU A 456 24.05 26.87 -8.29
CA GLU A 456 25.24 27.62 -8.69
C GLU A 456 26.41 27.61 -7.66
N PRO A 457 26.17 27.74 -6.34
CA PRO A 457 27.26 27.62 -5.36
C PRO A 457 28.03 26.30 -5.41
N VAL A 458 27.35 25.17 -5.61
CA VAL A 458 28.00 23.85 -5.74
C VAL A 458 28.88 23.84 -6.98
N ARG A 459 28.30 24.24 -8.12
CA ARG A 459 29.00 24.30 -9.41
C ARG A 459 30.27 25.14 -9.33
N ARG A 460 30.17 26.34 -8.75
CA ARG A 460 31.29 27.26 -8.60
C ARG A 460 32.40 26.72 -7.71
N ILE A 461 32.05 26.14 -6.56
CA ILE A 461 33.04 25.61 -5.61
C ILE A 461 33.71 24.37 -6.19
N ALA A 462 32.94 23.47 -6.81
CA ALA A 462 33.47 22.29 -7.49
C ALA A 462 34.44 22.69 -8.61
N HIS A 463 34.08 23.67 -9.45
CA HIS A 463 34.98 24.19 -10.49
C HIS A 463 36.26 24.81 -9.90
N SER A 464 36.13 25.60 -8.83
CA SER A 464 37.29 26.19 -8.16
C SER A 464 38.23 25.11 -7.62
N ARG A 465 37.66 24.04 -7.06
CA ARG A 465 38.40 22.87 -6.56
C ARG A 465 39.09 22.11 -7.69
N LEU A 466 38.39 21.89 -8.81
CA LEU A 466 38.96 21.28 -10.02
C LEU A 466 40.23 21.99 -10.51
N VAL A 467 40.21 23.32 -10.58
CA VAL A 467 41.35 24.15 -11.02
C VAL A 467 42.45 24.27 -9.93
N SER A 468 42.15 23.87 -8.70
CA SER A 468 43.07 23.91 -7.57
C SER A 468 43.80 22.58 -7.33
N HIS A 469 43.36 21.49 -7.95
CA HIS A 469 44.07 20.20 -7.87
C HIS A 469 45.44 20.32 -8.53
N GLN A 470 46.50 20.00 -7.78
CA GLN A 470 47.87 20.08 -8.30
C GLN A 470 48.34 18.78 -8.93
N PHE A 471 47.98 17.67 -8.31
CA PHE A 471 48.33 16.33 -8.75
C PHE A 471 47.18 15.38 -8.45
N THR A 472 47.05 14.35 -9.26
CA THR A 472 46.10 13.25 -9.01
C THR A 472 46.75 11.92 -9.36
N HIS A 473 46.40 10.88 -8.59
CA HIS A 473 46.76 9.50 -8.86
C HIS A 473 45.64 8.75 -9.60
N GLU A 474 44.57 9.45 -9.96
CA GLU A 474 43.45 8.92 -10.71
C GLU A 474 43.84 8.59 -12.16
N SER A 475 43.07 7.70 -12.76
CA SER A 475 43.20 7.34 -14.17
C SER A 475 42.72 8.50 -15.04
N GLY A 476 43.61 9.06 -15.86
CA GLY A 476 43.25 10.13 -16.80
C GLY A 476 42.12 9.73 -17.76
N HIS A 477 42.04 8.44 -18.10
CA HIS A 477 40.93 7.89 -18.89
C HIS A 477 39.59 7.99 -18.14
N ASP A 478 39.58 7.69 -16.84
CA ASP A 478 38.34 7.72 -16.05
C ASP A 478 37.93 9.15 -15.69
N ILE A 479 38.88 10.10 -15.62
CA ILE A 479 38.57 11.54 -15.57
C ILE A 479 37.91 12.00 -16.86
N VAL A 480 38.46 11.64 -18.03
CA VAL A 480 37.86 11.98 -19.33
C VAL A 480 36.47 11.36 -19.45
N ARG A 481 36.30 10.10 -19.03
CA ARG A 481 34.98 9.46 -19.00
C ARG A 481 34.00 10.23 -18.10
N ALA A 482 34.41 10.60 -16.89
CA ALA A 482 33.58 11.38 -15.97
C ALA A 482 33.19 12.76 -16.53
N ILE A 483 33.99 13.34 -17.44
CA ILE A 483 33.65 14.63 -18.07
C ILE A 483 32.69 14.44 -19.26
N TYR A 484 32.94 13.45 -20.12
CA TYR A 484 32.31 13.36 -21.44
C TYR A 484 31.23 12.28 -21.57
N CYS A 485 31.25 11.26 -20.71
CA CYS A 485 30.40 10.09 -20.83
C CYS A 485 29.35 10.00 -19.71
N ASP A 486 29.70 10.45 -18.50
CA ASP A 486 28.85 10.40 -17.32
C ASP A 486 28.58 11.86 -16.88
N PRO A 487 27.34 12.35 -16.63
CA PRO A 487 25.97 11.88 -16.87
C PRO A 487 25.44 12.22 -18.31
N PRO A 488 24.20 11.82 -18.71
CA PRO A 488 23.72 11.81 -20.12
C PRO A 488 23.54 13.15 -20.86
N GLN A 489 24.20 14.23 -20.47
CA GLN A 489 24.18 15.51 -21.19
C GLN A 489 25.55 15.85 -21.76
N PRO A 490 25.60 16.59 -22.89
CA PRO A 490 26.87 17.10 -23.39
C PRO A 490 27.56 17.92 -22.29
N PRO A 491 28.89 17.79 -22.10
CA PRO A 491 29.59 18.48 -21.03
C PRO A 491 29.42 19.99 -21.16
N ASP A 492 29.16 20.66 -20.04
CA ASP A 492 29.13 22.12 -19.93
C ASP A 492 30.49 22.71 -20.34
N ASP A 493 30.47 23.91 -20.92
CA ASP A 493 31.67 24.61 -21.38
C ASP A 493 32.70 24.82 -20.26
N GLY A 494 32.25 24.92 -19.00
CA GLY A 494 33.13 24.96 -17.83
C GLY A 494 33.98 23.70 -17.69
N LEU A 495 33.37 22.51 -17.71
CA LEU A 495 34.11 21.23 -17.65
C LEU A 495 34.99 21.01 -18.89
N ARG A 496 34.51 21.42 -20.07
CA ARG A 496 35.32 21.36 -21.31
C ARG A 496 36.56 22.24 -21.21
N SER A 497 36.40 23.46 -20.70
CA SER A 497 37.51 24.39 -20.53
C SER A 497 38.55 23.85 -19.57
N PHE A 498 38.12 23.23 -18.45
CA PHE A 498 39.00 22.54 -17.53
C PHE A 498 39.82 21.43 -18.21
N ALA A 499 39.17 20.60 -19.03
CA ALA A 499 39.84 19.51 -19.74
C ALA A 499 40.87 20.00 -20.79
N LEU A 500 40.65 21.17 -21.38
CA LEU A 500 41.49 21.70 -22.47
C LEU A 500 42.73 22.47 -22.00
N ILE A 501 42.76 22.96 -20.75
CA ILE A 501 43.88 23.74 -20.20
C ILE A 501 45.17 22.90 -20.01
N GLY A 502 45.09 21.57 -20.14
CA GLY A 502 46.24 20.66 -20.06
C GLY A 502 47.17 20.63 -21.28
N ARG A 503 47.04 21.55 -22.24
CA ARG A 503 47.94 21.69 -23.39
C ARG A 503 48.68 23.02 -23.36
N CYS A 504 49.79 23.08 -22.65
CA CYS A 504 50.94 23.94 -22.96
C CYS A 504 52.20 23.39 -22.26
#